data_AF-A0A7C7SER1-F1
#
_entry.id   AF-A0A7C7SER1-F1
#
_cell.length_a   1.000
_cell.length_b   1.000
_cell.length_c   1.000
_cell.angle_alpha   90.00
_cell.angle_beta   90.00
_cell.angle_gamma   90.00
#
_symmetry.space_group_name_H-M   'P 1'
#
loop_
_entity.id
_entity.type
_entity.pdbx_description
1 polymer ?
#
loop_
_entity_poly.entity_id
_entity_poly.type
_entity_poly.pdbx_seq_one_letter_code
_entity_poly.pdbx_strand_id
1 'polypeptide(L)'
;KLDDVFEKKDEGAGAVKTELSQVMDDFGYGIVKTLVTDIDPDTMVKAAMNEINAAQRLRVAASEKGEAEKIIQVKAAEADAEAKALSGKGIADQRRAIVDGLRESVDDFQRTVEGTTATDVMNLMLMTQYFDTLEDLGDASKTNTILIPHSSGALGDLASQMRDSVMTANAAGR
;
A
#
# COMPACT_ATOMS: atom_id res chain seq x y z
N LYS A 1 45.53 -0.78 9.68
CA LYS A 1 44.62 0.35 10.00
C LYS A 1 45.02 0.91 11.36
N LEU A 2 44.74 2.19 11.62
CA LEU A 2 45.03 2.78 12.93
C LEU A 2 44.24 2.08 14.05
N ASP A 3 43.03 1.58 13.74
CA ASP A 3 42.24 0.71 14.64
C ASP A 3 43.03 -0.52 15.08
N ASP A 4 43.76 -1.17 14.18
CA ASP A 4 44.61 -2.33 14.51
C ASP A 4 45.73 -1.96 15.49
N VAL A 5 46.22 -0.71 15.47
CA VAL A 5 47.25 -0.22 16.41
C VAL A 5 46.66 0.04 17.79
N PHE A 6 45.39 0.47 17.86
CA PHE A 6 44.67 0.60 19.13
C PHE A 6 44.29 -0.77 19.71
N GLU A 7 43.92 -1.72 18.87
CA GLU A 7 43.55 -3.08 19.28
C GLU A 7 44.77 -3.92 19.68
N LYS A 8 45.93 -3.69 19.05
CA LYS A 8 47.20 -4.39 19.32
C LYS A 8 48.15 -3.63 20.25
N LYS A 9 47.65 -2.73 21.09
CA LYS A 9 48.47 -1.94 22.05
C LYS A 9 49.37 -2.82 22.92
N ASP A 10 48.85 -3.96 23.38
CA ASP A 10 49.59 -4.90 24.21
C ASP A 10 50.67 -5.67 23.43
N GLU A 11 50.43 -6.00 22.15
CA GLU A 11 51.44 -6.60 21.27
C GLU A 11 52.58 -5.60 21.01
N GLY A 12 52.25 -4.32 20.77
CA GLY A 12 53.24 -3.26 20.59
C GLY A 12 54.10 -3.05 21.84
N ALA A 13 53.49 -3.06 23.03
CA ALA A 13 54.22 -2.99 24.29
C ALA A 13 55.19 -4.17 24.45
N GLY A 14 54.74 -5.38 24.14
CA GLY A 14 55.56 -6.60 24.20
C GLY A 14 56.76 -6.58 23.24
N ALA A 15 56.56 -6.09 22.02
CA ALA A 15 57.63 -5.92 21.05
C ALA A 15 58.70 -4.93 21.57
N VAL A 16 58.28 -3.77 22.08
CA VAL A 16 59.20 -2.77 22.65
C VAL A 16 59.93 -3.29 23.89
N LYS A 17 59.26 -4.09 24.74
CA LYS A 17 59.92 -4.74 25.89
C LYS A 17 61.06 -5.64 25.45
N THR A 18 60.82 -6.47 24.44
CA THR A 18 61.78 -7.49 24.00
C THR A 18 63.06 -6.84 23.48
N GLU A 19 62.92 -5.85 22.60
CA GLU A 19 64.04 -5.07 22.07
C GLU A 19 64.83 -4.33 23.16
N LEU A 20 64.12 -3.67 24.08
CA LEU A 20 64.77 -2.86 25.11
C LEU A 20 65.39 -3.70 26.23
N SER A 21 64.83 -4.87 26.54
CA SER A 21 65.37 -5.77 27.57
C SER A 21 66.74 -6.31 27.17
N GLN A 22 66.92 -6.64 25.88
CA GLN A 22 68.19 -7.16 25.37
C GLN A 22 69.34 -6.15 25.53
N VAL A 23 69.06 -4.86 25.28
CA VAL A 23 70.07 -3.80 25.42
C VAL A 23 70.31 -3.43 26.88
N MET A 24 69.27 -3.45 27.72
CA MET A 24 69.36 -3.04 29.14
C MET A 24 69.96 -4.13 30.04
N ASP A 25 69.87 -5.40 29.65
CA ASP A 25 70.53 -6.51 30.35
C ASP A 25 72.06 -6.34 30.38
N ASP A 26 72.66 -5.82 29.30
CA ASP A 26 74.11 -5.52 29.23
C ASP A 26 74.54 -4.44 30.24
N PHE A 27 73.61 -3.59 30.68
CA PHE A 27 73.83 -2.57 31.72
C PHE A 27 73.39 -3.02 33.11
N GLY A 28 72.92 -4.27 33.27
CA GLY A 28 72.46 -4.84 34.54
C GLY A 28 71.06 -4.41 34.98
N TYR A 29 70.23 -3.90 34.07
CA TYR A 29 68.86 -3.48 34.36
C TYR A 29 67.82 -4.42 33.73
N GLY A 30 66.98 -5.05 34.56
CA GLY A 30 65.88 -5.90 34.10
C GLY A 30 64.56 -5.15 33.93
N ILE A 31 63.95 -5.20 32.74
CA ILE A 31 62.65 -4.58 32.47
C ILE A 31 61.50 -5.51 32.83
N VAL A 32 60.73 -5.17 33.86
CA VAL A 32 59.59 -5.97 34.32
C VAL A 32 58.40 -5.85 33.36
N LYS A 33 58.02 -4.63 32.98
CA LYS A 33 56.88 -4.38 32.07
C LYS A 33 57.04 -3.04 31.34
N THR A 34 56.69 -3.02 30.07
CA THR A 34 56.48 -1.80 29.28
C THR A 34 54.97 -1.55 29.19
N LEU A 35 54.55 -0.30 29.38
CA LEU A 35 53.16 0.11 29.28
C LEU A 35 53.08 1.20 28.20
N VAL A 36 52.21 1.01 27.21
CA VAL A 36 51.88 2.07 26.27
C VAL A 36 50.83 2.95 26.94
N THR A 37 51.23 4.15 27.37
CA THR A 37 50.40 5.06 28.18
C THR A 37 49.32 5.75 27.35
N ASP A 38 49.67 6.26 26.16
CA ASP A 38 48.71 6.82 25.24
C ASP A 38 49.21 6.74 23.79
N ILE A 39 48.28 6.65 22.83
CA ILE A 39 48.58 6.75 21.39
C ILE A 39 47.76 7.91 20.87
N ASP A 40 48.43 9.02 20.61
CA ASP A 40 47.80 10.23 20.11
C ASP A 40 48.08 10.40 18.61
N PRO A 41 47.17 9.97 17.72
CA PRO A 41 47.33 10.18 16.29
C PRO A 41 47.12 11.64 15.91
N ASP A 42 47.67 12.02 14.77
CA ASP A 42 47.53 13.38 14.24
C ASP A 42 46.06 13.81 14.16
N THR A 43 45.81 15.07 14.51
CA THR A 43 44.48 15.69 14.48
C THR A 43 43.74 15.49 13.16
N MET A 44 44.45 15.51 12.02
CA MET A 44 43.89 15.29 10.70
C MET A 44 43.46 13.83 10.49
N VAL A 45 44.22 12.88 11.03
CA VAL A 45 43.87 11.46 10.96
C VAL A 45 42.64 11.16 11.82
N LYS A 46 42.54 11.75 13.02
CA LYS A 46 41.35 11.63 13.88
C LYS A 46 40.10 12.16 13.20
N ALA A 47 40.19 13.34 12.58
CA ALA A 47 39.08 13.95 11.87
C ALA A 47 38.62 13.07 10.70
N ALA A 48 39.56 12.62 9.86
CA ALA A 48 39.26 11.76 8.73
C ALA A 48 38.66 10.41 9.16
N MET A 49 39.16 9.80 10.24
CA MET A 49 38.60 8.55 10.76
C MET A 49 37.17 8.72 11.28
N ASN A 50 36.91 9.81 12.00
CA ASN A 50 35.56 10.11 12.49
C ASN A 50 34.59 10.34 11.33
N GLU A 51 35.03 11.05 10.29
CA GLU A 51 34.23 11.29 9.09
C GLU A 51 33.92 9.99 8.33
N ILE A 52 34.91 9.11 8.15
CA ILE A 52 34.71 7.79 7.51
C ILE A 52 33.72 6.95 8.31
N ASN A 53 33.87 6.90 9.63
CA ASN A 53 32.98 6.13 10.50
C ASN A 53 31.56 6.71 10.50
N ALA A 54 31.43 8.03 10.53
CA ALA A 54 30.14 8.71 10.42
C ALA A 54 29.48 8.42 9.07
N ALA A 55 30.22 8.54 7.96
CA ALA A 55 29.73 8.25 6.62
C ALA A 55 29.31 6.79 6.47
N GLN A 56 30.08 5.84 7.01
CA GLN A 56 29.72 4.42 6.99
C GLN A 56 28.43 4.15 7.78
N ARG A 57 28.28 4.74 8.98
CA ARG A 57 27.06 4.64 9.78
C ARG A 57 25.86 5.25 9.07
N LEU A 58 26.03 6.44 8.48
CA LEU A 58 25.00 7.11 7.70
C LEU A 58 24.58 6.29 6.48
N ARG A 59 25.52 5.67 5.78
CA ARG A 59 25.23 4.81 4.62
C ARG A 59 24.39 3.60 5.02
N VAL A 60 24.77 2.92 6.12
CA VAL A 60 23.98 1.79 6.65
C VAL A 60 22.59 2.27 7.04
N ALA A 61 22.48 3.34 7.82
CA ALA A 61 21.18 3.89 8.23
C ALA A 61 20.30 4.31 7.04
N ALA A 62 20.89 4.91 5.99
CA ALA A 62 20.18 5.29 4.78
C ALA A 62 19.70 4.06 3.98
N SER A 63 20.51 3.00 3.91
CA SER A 63 20.12 1.73 3.26
C SER A 63 18.95 1.09 3.97
N GLU A 64 19.05 0.92 5.30
CA GLU A 64 17.98 0.35 6.13
C GLU A 64 16.70 1.18 6.04
N LYS A 65 16.81 2.51 6.05
CA LYS A 65 15.67 3.40 5.89
C LYS A 65 15.03 3.26 4.51
N GLY A 66 15.82 3.18 3.45
CA GLY A 66 15.32 2.98 2.09
C GLY A 66 14.61 1.63 1.91
N GLU A 67 15.13 0.57 2.54
CA GLU A 67 14.46 -0.73 2.56
C GLU A 67 13.14 -0.68 3.34
N ALA A 68 13.12 -0.02 4.49
CA ALA A 68 11.90 0.17 5.27
C ALA A 68 10.83 0.95 4.49
N GLU A 69 11.21 2.05 3.82
CA GLU A 69 10.30 2.83 2.98
C GLU A 69 9.75 2.00 1.81
N LYS A 70 10.60 1.19 1.17
CA LYS A 70 10.17 0.27 0.12
C LYS A 70 9.15 -0.73 0.63
N ILE A 71 9.38 -1.34 1.80
CA ILE A 71 8.46 -2.31 2.40
C ILE A 71 7.11 -1.63 2.68
N ILE A 72 7.11 -0.44 3.28
CA ILE A 72 5.89 0.32 3.57
C ILE A 72 5.12 0.59 2.28
N GLN A 73 5.79 1.06 1.23
CA GLN A 73 5.13 1.41 -0.03
C GLN A 73 4.57 0.19 -0.75
N VAL A 74 5.31 -0.91 -0.80
CA VAL A 74 4.83 -2.17 -1.40
C VAL A 74 3.65 -2.71 -0.62
N LYS A 75 3.71 -2.73 0.72
CA LYS A 75 2.61 -3.21 1.56
C LYS A 75 1.36 -2.34 1.43
N ALA A 76 1.50 -1.03 1.32
CA ALA A 76 0.39 -0.13 1.05
C ALA A 76 -0.26 -0.41 -0.32
N ALA A 77 0.56 -0.64 -1.36
CA ALA A 77 0.06 -0.97 -2.69
C ALA A 77 -0.63 -2.35 -2.74
N GLU A 78 -0.07 -3.36 -2.06
CA GLU A 78 -0.69 -4.68 -1.91
C GLU A 78 -2.04 -4.57 -1.20
N ALA A 79 -2.12 -3.80 -0.11
CA ALA A 79 -3.36 -3.58 0.63
C ALA A 79 -4.43 -2.87 -0.21
N ASP A 80 -4.07 -1.85 -1.00
CA ASP A 80 -5.00 -1.16 -1.89
C ASP A 80 -5.52 -2.08 -3.01
N ALA A 81 -4.64 -2.90 -3.58
CA ALA A 81 -5.03 -3.89 -4.59
C ALA A 81 -5.99 -4.95 -4.03
N GLU A 82 -5.69 -5.47 -2.83
CA GLU A 82 -6.54 -6.45 -2.15
C GLU A 82 -7.89 -5.83 -1.76
N ALA A 83 -7.91 -4.60 -1.25
CA ALA A 83 -9.15 -3.88 -0.93
C ALA A 83 -10.03 -3.69 -2.17
N LYS A 84 -9.46 -3.30 -3.32
CA LYS A 84 -10.20 -3.19 -4.59
C LYS A 84 -10.72 -4.54 -5.08
N ALA A 85 -9.93 -5.60 -4.96
CA ALA A 85 -10.35 -6.95 -5.33
C ALA A 85 -11.53 -7.44 -4.47
N LEU A 86 -11.44 -7.26 -3.15
CA LEU A 86 -12.51 -7.60 -2.21
C LEU A 86 -13.77 -6.77 -2.45
N SER A 87 -13.63 -5.47 -2.72
CA SER A 87 -14.76 -4.60 -3.08
C SER A 87 -15.43 -5.07 -4.37
N GLY A 88 -14.66 -5.37 -5.41
CA GLY A 88 -15.18 -5.90 -6.66
C GLY A 88 -15.92 -7.23 -6.48
N LYS A 89 -15.38 -8.12 -5.65
CA LYS A 89 -16.05 -9.38 -5.27
C LYS A 89 -17.37 -9.11 -4.53
N GLY A 90 -17.37 -8.21 -3.55
CA GLY A 90 -18.56 -7.83 -2.81
C GLY A 90 -19.66 -7.27 -3.72
N ILE A 91 -19.32 -6.41 -4.68
CA ILE A 91 -20.28 -5.89 -5.68
C ILE A 91 -20.84 -7.01 -6.55
N ALA A 92 -20.01 -7.96 -7.00
CA ALA A 92 -20.47 -9.08 -7.81
C ALA A 92 -21.41 -10.00 -7.02
N ASP A 93 -21.06 -10.31 -5.77
CA ASP A 93 -21.88 -11.12 -4.88
C ASP A 93 -23.20 -10.42 -4.54
N GLN A 94 -23.17 -9.10 -4.29
CA GLN A 94 -24.37 -8.28 -4.09
C GLN A 94 -25.28 -8.32 -5.33
N ARG A 95 -24.72 -8.12 -6.53
CA ARG A 95 -25.50 -8.19 -7.79
C ARG A 95 -26.14 -9.55 -7.99
N ARG A 96 -25.44 -10.63 -7.63
CA ARG A 96 -25.97 -11.99 -7.69
C ARG A 96 -27.16 -12.15 -6.75
N ALA A 97 -27.02 -11.75 -5.49
CA ALA A 97 -28.08 -11.81 -4.49
C ALA A 97 -29.32 -11.00 -4.91
N ILE A 98 -29.13 -9.83 -5.52
CA ILE A 98 -30.22 -9.02 -6.08
C ILE A 98 -30.95 -9.80 -7.19
N VAL A 99 -30.23 -10.35 -8.17
CA VAL A 99 -30.84 -11.09 -9.28
C VAL A 99 -31.59 -12.33 -8.78
N ASP A 100 -31.02 -13.06 -7.83
CA ASP A 100 -31.64 -14.24 -7.24
C ASP A 100 -32.92 -13.88 -6.47
N GLY A 101 -32.89 -12.81 -5.66
CA GLY A 101 -34.08 -12.32 -4.95
C GLY A 101 -35.17 -11.73 -5.87
N LEU A 102 -34.78 -11.06 -6.95
CA LEU A 102 -35.71 -10.58 -7.98
C LEU A 102 -36.41 -11.76 -8.68
N ARG A 103 -35.65 -12.81 -9.01
CA ARG A 103 -36.21 -14.02 -9.62
C ARG A 103 -37.24 -14.69 -8.71
N GLU A 104 -36.93 -14.82 -7.42
CA GLU A 104 -37.85 -15.37 -6.41
C GLU A 104 -39.12 -14.50 -6.30
N SER A 105 -38.95 -13.18 -6.20
CA SER A 105 -40.07 -12.23 -6.12
C SER A 105 -41.01 -12.31 -7.34
N VAL A 106 -40.45 -12.46 -8.55
CA VAL A 106 -41.24 -12.60 -9.78
C VAL A 106 -42.00 -13.93 -9.81
N ASP A 107 -41.36 -15.03 -9.40
CA ASP A 107 -41.97 -16.37 -9.36
C ASP A 107 -43.13 -16.43 -8.34
N ASP A 108 -42.96 -15.84 -7.17
CA ASP A 108 -44.00 -15.77 -6.14
C ASP A 108 -45.19 -14.90 -6.55
N PHE A 109 -44.94 -13.75 -7.18
CA PHE A 109 -46.01 -12.85 -7.63
C PHE A 109 -46.84 -13.47 -8.77
N GLN A 110 -46.19 -14.17 -9.71
CA GLN A 110 -46.87 -14.92 -10.76
C GLN A 110 -47.78 -16.02 -10.22
N ARG A 111 -47.38 -16.69 -9.14
CA ARG A 111 -48.20 -17.73 -8.49
C ARG A 111 -49.39 -17.17 -7.72
N THR A 112 -49.26 -15.97 -7.17
CA THR A 112 -50.26 -15.38 -6.26
C THR A 112 -51.35 -14.61 -6.99
N VAL A 113 -51.05 -14.05 -8.18
CA VAL A 113 -51.99 -13.22 -8.94
C VAL A 113 -52.22 -13.84 -10.33
N GLU A 114 -53.37 -14.47 -10.52
CA GLU A 114 -53.75 -15.10 -11.79
C GLU A 114 -53.91 -14.06 -12.91
N GLY A 115 -53.24 -14.30 -14.05
CA GLY A 115 -53.33 -13.46 -15.26
C GLY A 115 -52.19 -12.46 -15.44
N THR A 116 -51.24 -12.37 -14.50
CA THR A 116 -50.11 -11.44 -14.57
C THR A 116 -48.91 -12.06 -15.29
N THR A 117 -48.28 -11.33 -16.22
CA THR A 117 -47.07 -11.81 -16.91
C THR A 117 -45.80 -11.34 -16.21
N ALA A 118 -44.65 -12.02 -16.44
CA ALA A 118 -43.36 -11.59 -15.90
C ALA A 118 -43.02 -10.14 -16.30
N THR A 119 -43.44 -9.74 -17.50
CA THR A 119 -43.24 -8.39 -18.03
C THR A 119 -43.97 -7.33 -17.21
N ASP A 120 -45.19 -7.63 -16.74
CA ASP A 120 -45.99 -6.69 -15.94
C ASP A 120 -45.36 -6.47 -14.56
N VAL A 121 -44.83 -7.53 -13.95
CA VAL A 121 -44.10 -7.45 -12.67
C VAL A 121 -42.83 -6.63 -12.84
N MET A 122 -42.04 -6.88 -13.90
CA MET A 122 -40.83 -6.09 -14.18
C MET A 122 -41.15 -4.61 -14.40
N ASN A 123 -42.23 -4.29 -15.10
CA ASN A 123 -42.66 -2.89 -15.31
C ASN A 123 -43.05 -2.20 -13.99
N LEU A 124 -43.79 -2.88 -13.12
CA LEU A 124 -44.15 -2.35 -11.80
C LEU A 124 -42.91 -2.12 -10.92
N MET A 125 -41.95 -3.04 -10.95
CA MET A 125 -40.68 -2.90 -10.23
C MET A 125 -39.84 -1.74 -10.76
N LEU A 126 -39.76 -1.53 -12.08
CA LEU A 126 -39.06 -0.39 -12.67
C LEU A 126 -39.69 0.95 -12.25
N MET A 127 -41.02 1.00 -12.17
CA MET A 127 -41.72 2.19 -11.67
C MET A 127 -41.44 2.44 -10.19
N THR A 128 -41.39 1.39 -9.37
CA THR A 128 -41.05 1.51 -7.94
C THR A 128 -39.61 1.99 -7.78
N GLN A 129 -38.66 1.37 -8.48
CA GLN A 129 -37.26 1.79 -8.46
C GLN A 129 -37.09 3.23 -8.94
N TYR A 130 -37.84 3.66 -9.96
CA TYR A 130 -37.85 5.05 -10.40
C TYR A 130 -38.25 5.99 -9.26
N PHE A 131 -39.33 5.69 -8.53
CA PHE A 131 -39.75 6.49 -7.39
C PHE A 131 -38.75 6.45 -6.23
N ASP A 132 -38.19 5.29 -5.88
CA ASP A 132 -37.16 5.18 -4.85
C ASP A 132 -35.92 6.02 -5.22
N THR A 133 -35.50 5.99 -6.49
CA THR A 133 -34.37 6.83 -6.95
C THR A 133 -34.68 8.32 -6.93
N LEU A 134 -35.95 8.70 -7.09
CA LEU A 134 -36.40 10.09 -6.93
C LEU A 134 -36.44 10.51 -5.47
N GLU A 135 -36.82 9.61 -4.57
CA GLU A 135 -36.81 9.81 -3.12
C GLU A 135 -35.37 9.97 -2.60
N ASP A 136 -34.46 9.03 -2.92
CA ASP A 136 -33.04 9.10 -2.57
C ASP A 136 -32.37 10.40 -3.05
N LEU A 137 -32.73 10.81 -4.27
CA LEU A 137 -32.21 12.03 -4.89
C LEU A 137 -32.80 13.31 -4.27
N GLY A 138 -34.03 13.24 -3.75
CA GLY A 138 -34.68 14.30 -2.97
C GLY A 138 -34.12 14.42 -1.55
N ASP A 139 -33.80 13.31 -0.92
CA ASP A 139 -33.19 13.23 0.43
C ASP A 139 -31.72 13.64 0.42
N ALA A 140 -31.04 13.53 -0.73
CA ALA A 140 -29.74 14.15 -0.96
C ALA A 140 -29.86 15.68 -0.98
N SER A 141 -29.91 16.27 0.21
CA SER A 141 -30.17 17.67 0.60
C SER A 141 -29.36 18.78 -0.10
N LYS A 142 -28.53 18.47 -1.10
CA LYS A 142 -27.70 19.42 -1.86
C LYS A 142 -28.17 19.66 -3.30
N THR A 143 -29.24 19.01 -3.76
CA THR A 143 -29.72 19.19 -5.13
C THR A 143 -30.81 20.26 -5.18
N ASN A 144 -30.43 21.52 -5.40
CA ASN A 144 -31.36 22.66 -5.32
C ASN A 144 -32.39 22.77 -6.47
N THR A 145 -32.26 22.03 -7.58
CA THR A 145 -33.27 21.96 -8.66
C THR A 145 -33.00 20.73 -9.53
N ILE A 146 -33.98 19.84 -9.69
CA ILE A 146 -33.90 18.66 -10.58
C ILE A 146 -35.02 18.81 -11.62
N LEU A 147 -34.65 19.14 -12.85
CA LEU A 147 -35.56 19.20 -13.99
C LEU A 147 -35.74 17.79 -14.54
N ILE A 148 -36.79 17.11 -14.09
CA ILE A 148 -37.21 15.82 -14.62
C ILE A 148 -38.16 16.08 -15.77
N PRO A 149 -37.84 15.77 -17.04
CA PRO A 149 -38.78 15.92 -18.13
C PRO A 149 -39.86 14.84 -18.02
N HIS A 150 -40.99 15.16 -17.37
CA HIS A 150 -42.18 14.31 -17.39
C HIS A 150 -43.09 14.77 -18.53
N SER A 151 -42.90 14.19 -19.72
CA SER A 151 -43.97 14.12 -20.72
C SER A 151 -44.60 12.73 -20.64
N SER A 152 -45.91 12.64 -20.86
CA SER A 152 -46.66 11.37 -20.83
C SER A 152 -46.20 10.33 -21.87
N GLY A 153 -45.23 10.67 -22.74
CA GLY A 153 -44.54 9.76 -23.66
C GLY A 153 -43.08 9.46 -23.31
N ALA A 154 -42.49 10.13 -22.31
CA ALA A 154 -41.05 10.05 -22.02
C ALA A 154 -40.57 8.64 -21.62
N LEU A 155 -41.40 7.84 -20.95
CA LEU A 155 -41.11 6.44 -20.63
C LEU A 155 -41.14 5.54 -21.87
N GLY A 156 -42.05 5.80 -22.82
CA GLY A 156 -42.11 5.10 -24.10
C GLY A 156 -40.91 5.45 -24.98
N ASP A 157 -40.54 6.73 -25.02
CA ASP A 157 -39.36 7.21 -25.74
C ASP A 157 -38.06 6.67 -25.13
N LEU A 158 -37.94 6.60 -23.79
CA LEU A 158 -36.78 6.00 -23.12
C LEU A 158 -36.66 4.51 -23.41
N ALA A 159 -37.79 3.77 -23.38
CA ALA A 159 -37.82 2.36 -23.72
C ALA A 159 -37.49 2.12 -25.21
N SER A 160 -37.93 3.00 -26.12
CA SER A 160 -37.56 2.95 -27.54
C SER A 160 -36.07 3.23 -27.74
N GLN A 161 -35.54 4.27 -27.10
CA GLN A 161 -34.13 4.65 -27.20
C GLN A 161 -33.19 3.56 -26.64
N MET A 162 -33.54 2.92 -25.53
CA MET A 162 -32.79 1.77 -25.03
C MET A 162 -32.79 0.61 -26.03
N ARG A 163 -33.94 0.30 -26.63
CA ARG A 163 -34.06 -0.78 -27.63
C ARG A 163 -33.25 -0.50 -28.89
N ASP A 164 -33.30 0.74 -29.39
CA ASP A 164 -32.54 1.18 -30.56
C ASP A 164 -31.04 1.21 -30.30
N SER A 165 -30.62 1.60 -29.09
CA SER A 165 -29.21 1.58 -28.69
C SER A 165 -28.64 0.16 -28.62
N VAL A 166 -29.41 -0.82 -28.13
CA VAL A 166 -29.01 -2.24 -28.09
C VAL A 166 -28.96 -2.84 -29.50
N MET A 167 -29.91 -2.49 -30.38
CA MET A 167 -29.89 -2.91 -31.78
C MET A 167 -28.69 -2.31 -32.54
N THR A 168 -28.39 -1.04 -32.32
CA THR A 168 -27.26 -0.35 -32.94
C THR A 168 -25.93 -0.90 -32.44
N ALA A 169 -25.81 -1.21 -31.15
CA ALA A 169 -24.64 -1.87 -30.59
C ALA A 169 -24.43 -3.28 -31.17
N ASN A 170 -25.51 -4.04 -31.39
CA ASN A 170 -25.45 -5.35 -32.06
C ASN A 170 -25.09 -5.24 -33.55
N ALA A 171 -25.50 -4.16 -34.23
CA ALA A 171 -25.14 -3.92 -35.63
C ALA A 171 -23.70 -3.43 -35.80
N ALA A 172 -23.18 -2.66 -34.84
CA ALA A 172 -21.79 -2.20 -34.80
C ALA A 172 -20.80 -3.27 -34.29
N GLY A 173 -21.30 -4.33 -33.65
CA GLY A 173 -20.52 -5.47 -33.16
C GLY A 173 -20.33 -6.62 -34.17
N ARG A 174 -20.68 -6.43 -35.45
CA ARG A 174 -20.38 -7.37 -36.54
C ARG A 174 -19.35 -6.79 -37.51
#